data_AF-A0A2T0LN72-F1
#
_entry.id   AF-A0A2T0LN72-F1
#
_cell.length_a   1.000
_cell.length_b   1.000
_cell.length_c   1.000
_cell.angle_alpha   90.00
_cell.angle_beta   90.00
_cell.angle_gamma   90.00
#
_symmetry.space_group_name_H-M   'P 1'
#
loop_
_entity.id
_entity.type
_entity.pdbx_description
1 polymer ?
#
loop_
_entity_poly.entity_id
_entity_poly.type
_entity_poly.pdbx_seq_one_letter_code
_entity_poly.pdbx_strand_id
1 'polypeptide(L)'
;MCGACGDRAAADWARPLFGGPAARAAAGEIVARLLPRRGPRVSARSGGWLVRMPTGGAVVCAGLTELVATVRPWGPEVPELAPPGGGHVPASPPPDGRTGIRLRVDPAAPPRALGTGTEVTVPDERSTGDVLARLATVPWSLRCFLLDVTGVAAAWGGPAERVTGPALDVVVWLEWARQAGAFAGRAVSARCPLAGGEFDVEVRAGHVVRARAVPAQ
;
A
#
# COMPACT_ATOMS: atom_id res chain seq x y z
N MET A 1 -0.71 15.77 29.91
CA MET A 1 -0.99 14.41 29.38
C MET A 1 -1.03 14.48 27.86
N CYS A 2 0.12 14.33 27.19
CA CYS A 2 0.16 14.21 25.73
C CYS A 2 0.09 12.72 25.38
N GLY A 3 -1.07 12.31 24.87
CA GLY A 3 -1.33 10.94 24.42
C GLY A 3 -0.51 10.59 23.19
N ALA A 4 0.77 10.30 23.39
CA ALA A 4 1.61 9.57 22.44
C ALA A 4 1.42 8.06 22.64
N CYS A 5 0.18 7.62 22.78
CA CYS A 5 -0.21 6.25 22.49
C CYS A 5 -0.28 6.16 20.96
N GLY A 6 0.87 6.26 20.30
CA GLY A 6 0.99 6.00 18.88
C GLY A 6 0.68 4.52 18.69
N ASP A 7 -0.59 4.22 18.48
CA ASP A 7 -1.05 2.90 18.08
C ASP A 7 -0.14 2.43 16.96
N ARG A 8 0.67 1.42 17.29
CA ARG A 8 1.47 0.66 16.33
C ARG A 8 0.55 -0.28 15.56
N ALA A 9 -0.59 0.25 15.10
CA ALA A 9 -1.35 -0.35 14.02
C ALA A 9 -0.34 -0.64 12.91
N ALA A 10 -0.40 -1.85 12.35
CA ALA A 10 0.50 -2.29 11.29
C ALA A 10 0.67 -1.15 10.29
N ALA A 11 1.92 -0.77 9.98
CA ALA A 11 2.20 0.46 9.24
C ALA A 11 1.37 0.50 7.94
N ASP A 12 0.33 1.33 7.94
CA ASP A 12 -0.51 1.53 6.78
C ASP A 12 0.29 2.33 5.75
N TRP A 13 0.72 1.65 4.69
CA TRP A 13 1.63 2.20 3.67
C TRP A 13 1.04 3.43 2.97
N ALA A 14 -0.28 3.55 2.96
CA ALA A 14 -1.02 4.66 2.35
C ALA A 14 -1.38 5.77 3.36
N ARG A 15 -1.02 5.65 4.64
CA ARG A 15 -1.34 6.62 5.70
C ARG A 15 -1.07 8.08 5.33
N PRO A 16 0.04 8.44 4.65
CA PRO A 16 0.29 9.83 4.28
C PRO A 16 -0.81 10.47 3.41
N LEU A 17 -1.55 9.67 2.62
CA LEU A 17 -2.61 10.15 1.74
C LEU A 17 -3.93 10.46 2.47
N PHE A 18 -4.13 9.87 3.66
CA PHE A 18 -5.40 9.94 4.39
C PHE A 18 -5.29 10.76 5.68
N GLY A 19 -4.29 11.65 5.77
CA GLY A 19 -4.12 12.55 6.92
C GLY A 19 -5.30 13.52 7.12
N GLY A 20 -5.91 13.97 6.03
CA GLY A 20 -7.06 14.90 6.04
C GLY A 20 -8.43 14.20 6.13
N PRO A 21 -9.45 14.85 6.75
CA PRO A 21 -10.80 14.29 6.82
C PRO A 21 -11.45 14.11 5.45
N ALA A 22 -11.21 15.01 4.49
CA ALA A 22 -11.74 14.91 3.14
C ALA A 22 -11.19 13.69 2.39
N ALA A 23 -9.88 13.45 2.46
CA ALA A 23 -9.25 12.29 1.85
C ALA A 23 -9.76 10.97 2.47
N ARG A 24 -9.96 10.93 3.80
CA ARG A 24 -10.59 9.76 4.46
C ARG A 24 -12.02 9.54 4.01
N ALA A 25 -12.82 10.59 3.90
CA ALA A 25 -14.21 10.50 3.42
C ALA A 25 -14.25 9.93 2.00
N ALA A 26 -13.46 10.49 1.09
CA ALA A 26 -13.37 10.04 -0.30
C ALA A 26 -12.92 8.57 -0.41
N ALA A 27 -11.89 8.16 0.34
CA ALA A 27 -11.46 6.76 0.39
C ALA A 27 -12.56 5.83 0.93
N GLY A 28 -13.27 6.25 1.98
CA GLY A 28 -14.41 5.52 2.52
C GLY A 28 -15.56 5.36 1.52
N GLU A 29 -15.83 6.38 0.72
CA GLU A 29 -16.81 6.33 -0.37
C GLU A 29 -16.38 5.38 -1.49
N ILE A 30 -15.10 5.40 -1.90
CA ILE A 30 -14.56 4.45 -2.89
C ILE A 30 -14.77 3.02 -2.39
N VAL A 31 -14.38 2.73 -1.15
CA VAL A 31 -14.59 1.42 -0.53
C VAL A 31 -16.08 1.07 -0.48
N ALA A 32 -16.94 2.00 -0.08
CA ALA A 32 -18.38 1.76 0.02
C ALA A 32 -19.03 1.43 -1.34
N ARG A 33 -18.53 1.97 -2.46
CA ARG A 33 -19.02 1.63 -3.81
C ARG A 33 -18.75 0.17 -4.20
N LEU A 34 -17.74 -0.47 -3.61
CA LEU A 34 -17.41 -1.88 -3.84
C LEU A 34 -18.29 -2.84 -3.02
N LEU A 35 -19.11 -2.32 -2.12
CA LEU A 35 -19.92 -3.12 -1.20
C LEU A 35 -21.36 -3.25 -1.69
N PRO A 36 -22.03 -4.38 -1.40
CA PRO A 36 -23.42 -4.57 -1.76
C PRO A 36 -24.32 -3.58 -1.02
N ARG A 37 -25.46 -3.23 -1.64
CA ARG A 37 -26.43 -2.29 -1.06
C ARG A 37 -26.90 -2.68 0.34
N ARG A 38 -26.93 -3.96 0.73
CA ARG A 38 -27.29 -4.41 2.09
C ARG A 38 -26.08 -4.88 2.93
N GLY A 39 -24.86 -4.55 2.49
CA GLY A 39 -23.62 -4.88 3.17
C GLY A 39 -23.18 -3.85 4.23
N PRO A 40 -21.92 -3.97 4.71
CA PRO A 40 -21.34 -3.07 5.68
C PRO A 40 -21.41 -1.60 5.24
N ARG A 41 -21.43 -0.70 6.22
CA ARG A 41 -21.42 0.75 6.02
C ARG A 41 -20.13 1.36 6.53
N VAL A 42 -19.45 2.11 5.68
CA VAL A 42 -18.20 2.78 6.00
C VAL A 42 -18.48 4.26 6.27
N SER A 43 -17.91 4.78 7.35
CA SER A 43 -17.95 6.22 7.67
C SER A 43 -16.58 6.68 8.14
N ALA A 44 -16.09 7.80 7.60
CA ALA A 44 -14.83 8.39 8.04
C ALA A 44 -14.95 9.02 9.45
N ARG A 45 -13.88 8.92 10.24
CA ARG A 45 -13.76 9.48 11.59
C ARG A 45 -12.42 10.21 11.77
N SER A 46 -12.26 10.90 12.90
CA SER A 46 -10.95 11.37 13.35
C SER A 46 -10.07 10.14 13.64
N GLY A 47 -9.02 9.95 12.84
CA GLY A 47 -8.08 8.84 13.02
C GLY A 47 -8.34 7.57 12.20
N GLY A 48 -9.35 7.54 11.31
CA GLY A 48 -9.59 6.39 10.44
C GLY A 48 -11.04 6.26 9.99
N TRP A 49 -11.59 5.06 10.04
CA TRP A 49 -12.94 4.72 9.61
C TRP A 49 -13.68 3.89 10.66
N LEU A 50 -15.00 4.02 10.66
CA LEU A 50 -15.91 3.13 11.37
C LEU A 50 -16.68 2.32 10.34
N VAL A 51 -16.58 0.99 10.44
CA VAL A 51 -17.36 0.03 9.67
C VAL A 51 -18.50 -0.48 10.54
N ARG A 52 -19.75 -0.30 10.10
CA ARG A 52 -20.93 -0.89 10.73
C ARG A 52 -21.39 -2.11 9.93
N MET A 53 -21.46 -3.25 10.60
CA MET A 53 -21.88 -4.51 10.00
C MET A 53 -23.41 -4.59 9.89
N PRO A 54 -23.95 -5.35 8.91
CA PRO A 54 -25.39 -5.59 8.80
C PRO A 54 -26.02 -6.22 10.05
N THR A 55 -25.22 -6.97 10.82
CA THR A 55 -25.62 -7.65 12.07
C THR A 55 -25.65 -6.71 13.29
N GLY A 56 -25.39 -5.42 13.12
CA GLY A 56 -25.38 -4.42 14.20
C GLY A 56 -24.03 -4.23 14.89
N GLY A 57 -23.02 -5.07 14.62
CA GLY A 57 -21.66 -4.88 15.11
C GLY A 57 -20.95 -3.68 14.46
N ALA A 58 -19.90 -3.17 15.11
CA ALA A 58 -19.08 -2.10 14.56
C ALA A 58 -17.59 -2.34 14.82
N VAL A 59 -16.75 -1.98 13.84
CA VAL A 59 -15.30 -2.12 13.88
C VAL A 59 -14.68 -0.76 13.54
N VAL A 60 -13.71 -0.33 14.34
CA VAL A 60 -12.88 0.85 14.04
C VAL A 60 -11.64 0.39 13.30
N CYS A 61 -11.33 1.07 12.20
CA CYS A 61 -10.17 0.79 11.36
C CYS A 61 -9.26 2.01 11.35
N ALA A 62 -8.03 1.87 11.84
CA ALA A 62 -7.06 2.97 11.94
C ALA A 62 -6.39 3.30 10.59
N GLY A 63 -6.38 2.35 9.65
CA GLY A 63 -5.74 2.49 8.35
C GLY A 63 -6.54 1.85 7.21
N LEU A 64 -6.15 2.15 5.97
CA LEU A 64 -6.74 1.57 4.76
C LEU A 64 -6.59 0.05 4.76
N THR A 65 -5.43 -0.45 5.17
CA THR A 65 -5.16 -1.90 5.27
C THR A 65 -6.22 -2.60 6.15
N GLU A 66 -6.51 -2.07 7.34
CA GLU A 66 -7.53 -2.61 8.25
C GLU A 66 -8.95 -2.43 7.69
N LEU A 67 -9.24 -1.29 7.08
CA LEU A 67 -10.54 -1.01 6.47
C LEU A 67 -10.86 -2.05 5.38
N VAL A 68 -9.94 -2.25 4.44
CA VAL A 68 -10.11 -3.21 3.35
C VAL A 68 -10.23 -4.63 3.91
N ALA A 69 -9.36 -5.02 4.85
CA ALA A 69 -9.44 -6.35 5.47
C ALA A 69 -10.80 -6.60 6.14
N THR A 70 -11.36 -5.57 6.78
CA THR A 70 -12.65 -5.63 7.47
C THR A 70 -13.82 -5.79 6.51
N VAL A 71 -13.79 -5.21 5.31
CA VAL A 71 -14.95 -5.22 4.39
C VAL A 71 -14.81 -6.16 3.19
N ARG A 72 -13.60 -6.65 2.90
CA ARG A 72 -13.31 -7.53 1.76
C ARG A 72 -14.23 -8.75 1.68
N PRO A 73 -14.59 -9.45 2.78
CA PRO A 73 -15.50 -10.60 2.72
C PRO A 73 -16.90 -10.30 2.16
N TRP A 74 -17.29 -9.03 2.04
CA TRP A 74 -18.57 -8.61 1.49
C TRP A 74 -18.48 -8.03 0.08
N GLY A 75 -17.29 -7.76 -0.44
CA GLY A 75 -17.10 -7.19 -1.78
C GLY A 75 -16.66 -8.23 -2.81
N PRO A 76 -16.23 -7.78 -4.01
CA PRO A 76 -15.70 -8.66 -5.04
C PRO A 76 -14.35 -9.27 -4.62
N GLU A 77 -14.00 -10.40 -5.23
CA GLU A 77 -12.68 -11.02 -5.03
C GLU A 77 -11.56 -10.05 -5.43
N VAL A 78 -11.59 -9.56 -6.68
CA VAL A 78 -10.73 -8.49 -7.16
C VAL A 78 -11.61 -7.47 -7.90
N PRO A 79 -11.70 -6.21 -7.43
CA PRO A 79 -12.46 -5.19 -8.13
C PRO A 79 -11.76 -4.77 -9.42
N GLU A 80 -12.53 -4.44 -10.44
CA GLU A 80 -12.02 -3.67 -11.57
C GLU A 80 -11.61 -2.28 -11.08
N LEU A 81 -10.56 -1.73 -11.69
CA LEU A 81 -10.18 -0.34 -11.41
C LEU A 81 -11.28 0.56 -11.96
N ALA A 82 -12.07 1.15 -11.05
CA ALA A 82 -13.19 1.99 -11.44
C ALA A 82 -12.70 3.19 -12.28
N PRO A 83 -13.50 3.64 -13.28
CA PRO A 83 -13.22 4.89 -13.95
C PRO A 83 -13.19 6.05 -12.94
N PRO A 84 -12.45 7.14 -13.23
CA PRO A 84 -12.23 8.23 -12.28
C PRO A 84 -13.52 8.74 -11.65
N GLY A 85 -13.72 8.48 -10.36
CA GLY A 85 -14.73 9.18 -9.56
C GLY A 85 -14.24 10.60 -9.32
N GLY A 86 -15.01 11.60 -9.71
CA GLY A 86 -14.55 13.00 -9.67
C GLY A 86 -14.02 13.45 -8.30
N GLY A 87 -12.87 14.13 -8.30
CA GLY A 87 -12.76 15.43 -7.64
C GLY A 87 -11.76 15.60 -6.50
N HIS A 88 -11.26 14.55 -5.84
CA HIS A 88 -10.30 14.74 -4.74
C HIS A 88 -8.88 14.33 -5.11
N VAL A 89 -8.06 15.33 -5.40
CA VAL A 89 -6.61 15.18 -5.43
C VAL A 89 -6.09 15.44 -4.02
N PRO A 90 -5.58 14.42 -3.30
CA PRO A 90 -5.05 14.63 -1.97
C PRO A 90 -3.82 15.54 -2.01
N ALA A 91 -3.61 16.27 -0.92
CA ALA A 91 -2.40 17.06 -0.74
C ALA A 91 -1.16 16.16 -0.83
N SER A 92 -0.11 16.64 -1.48
CA SER A 92 1.17 15.92 -1.47
C SER A 92 1.69 15.85 -0.02
N PRO A 93 1.93 14.65 0.53
CA PRO A 93 2.56 14.53 1.84
C PRO A 93 4.02 14.99 1.77
N PRO A 94 4.69 15.18 2.92
CA PRO A 94 6.10 15.56 2.95
C PRO A 94 6.98 14.62 2.12
N PRO A 95 8.12 15.10 1.60
CA PRO A 95 9.08 14.26 0.90
C PRO A 95 9.46 13.03 1.71
N ASP A 96 9.57 11.89 1.03
CA ASP A 96 9.94 10.63 1.66
C ASP A 96 11.43 10.61 2.03
N GLY A 97 11.72 10.59 3.33
CA GLY A 97 13.06 10.53 3.89
C GLY A 97 13.65 9.11 4.03
N ARG A 98 12.92 8.08 3.61
CA ARG A 98 13.40 6.69 3.67
C ARG A 98 14.56 6.46 2.70
N THR A 99 15.42 5.49 3.02
CA THR A 99 16.53 5.08 2.18
C THR A 99 16.07 4.12 1.08
N GLY A 100 16.38 4.45 -0.17
CA GLY A 100 16.16 3.53 -1.28
C GLY A 100 17.19 2.39 -1.28
N ILE A 101 16.72 1.15 -1.44
CA ILE A 101 17.58 -0.04 -1.47
C ILE A 101 17.53 -0.75 -2.83
N ARG A 102 18.66 -1.30 -3.27
CA ARG A 102 18.74 -2.19 -4.44
C ARG A 102 18.94 -3.62 -3.98
N LEU A 103 18.14 -4.53 -4.51
CA LEU A 103 18.16 -5.94 -4.18
C LEU A 103 18.72 -6.74 -5.37
N ARG A 104 19.71 -7.59 -5.13
CA ARG A 104 20.32 -8.44 -6.16
C ARG A 104 20.31 -9.89 -5.72
N VAL A 105 19.96 -10.78 -6.63
CA VAL A 105 20.17 -12.22 -6.46
C VAL A 105 21.54 -12.60 -7.00
N ASP A 106 22.34 -13.26 -6.17
CA ASP A 106 23.63 -13.82 -6.54
C ASP A 106 23.80 -15.17 -5.82
N PRO A 107 23.76 -16.31 -6.52
CA PRO A 107 23.88 -17.64 -5.92
C PRO A 107 25.17 -17.88 -5.13
N ALA A 108 26.23 -17.10 -5.40
CA ALA A 108 27.49 -17.19 -4.66
C ALA A 108 27.50 -16.37 -3.37
N ALA A 109 26.51 -15.50 -3.16
CA ALA A 109 26.45 -14.64 -1.98
C ALA A 109 26.00 -15.41 -0.73
N PRO A 110 26.58 -15.12 0.45
CA PRO A 110 26.08 -15.66 1.70
C PRO A 110 24.70 -15.07 2.03
N PRO A 111 23.82 -15.80 2.76
CA PRO A 111 22.59 -15.24 3.28
C PRO A 111 22.86 -13.98 4.11
N ARG A 112 22.21 -12.87 3.78
CA ARG A 112 22.40 -11.60 4.46
C ARG A 112 21.07 -11.05 4.97
N ALA A 113 21.04 -10.69 6.25
CA ALA A 113 19.92 -9.96 6.81
C ALA A 113 19.84 -8.54 6.25
N LEU A 114 18.62 -8.01 6.13
CA LEU A 114 18.39 -6.60 5.81
C LEU A 114 19.10 -5.72 6.87
N GLY A 115 20.01 -4.88 6.40
CA GLY A 115 20.82 -3.96 7.22
C GLY A 115 20.60 -2.50 6.84
N THR A 116 21.50 -1.61 7.27
CA THR A 116 21.42 -0.16 6.98
C THR A 116 22.05 0.24 5.64
N GLY A 117 22.52 -0.74 4.85
CA GLY A 117 23.11 -0.49 3.53
C GLY A 117 22.07 -0.18 2.46
N THR A 118 22.52 0.44 1.37
CA THR A 118 21.71 0.73 0.16
C THR A 118 21.66 -0.42 -0.83
N GLU A 119 22.48 -1.46 -0.62
CA GLU A 119 22.52 -2.65 -1.47
C GLU A 119 22.43 -3.91 -0.61
N VAL A 120 21.59 -4.83 -1.06
CA VAL A 120 21.33 -6.12 -0.42
C VAL A 120 21.49 -7.19 -1.48
N THR A 121 22.42 -8.12 -1.25
CA THR A 121 22.60 -9.30 -2.10
C THR A 121 22.12 -10.52 -1.35
N VAL A 122 21.33 -11.37 -2.00
CA VAL A 122 20.76 -12.60 -1.44
C VAL A 122 21.04 -13.79 -2.37
N PRO A 123 21.11 -15.02 -1.83
CA PRO A 123 21.50 -16.20 -2.61
C PRO A 123 20.44 -16.63 -3.63
N ASP A 124 19.16 -16.39 -3.35
CA ASP A 124 18.07 -16.96 -4.13
C ASP A 124 16.78 -16.10 -4.08
N GLU A 125 15.80 -16.48 -4.91
CA GLU A 125 14.50 -15.82 -4.99
C GLU A 125 13.67 -15.95 -3.71
N ARG A 126 13.84 -17.06 -2.97
CA ARG A 126 13.13 -17.25 -1.70
C ARG A 126 13.58 -16.20 -0.69
N SER A 127 14.89 -16.03 -0.53
CA SER A 127 15.51 -15.01 0.30
C SER A 127 15.13 -13.60 -0.14
N THR A 128 14.94 -13.41 -1.45
CA THR A 128 14.42 -12.16 -2.02
C THR A 128 13.00 -11.89 -1.51
N GLY A 129 12.12 -12.88 -1.57
CA GLY A 129 10.76 -12.81 -1.02
C GLY A 129 10.76 -12.44 0.47
N ASP A 130 11.65 -13.06 1.26
CA ASP A 130 11.78 -12.74 2.69
C ASP A 130 12.23 -11.29 2.91
N VAL A 131 13.13 -10.76 2.07
CA VAL A 131 13.51 -9.34 2.10
C VAL A 131 12.34 -8.43 1.74
N LEU A 132 11.56 -8.74 0.70
CA LEU A 132 10.39 -7.95 0.32
C LEU A 132 9.33 -7.92 1.43
N ALA A 133 9.06 -9.08 2.05
CA ALA A 133 8.17 -9.18 3.19
C ALA A 133 8.64 -8.32 4.38
N ARG A 134 9.95 -8.31 4.64
CA ARG A 134 10.56 -7.45 5.67
C ARG A 134 10.43 -5.98 5.32
N LEU A 135 10.68 -5.56 4.08
CA LEU A 135 10.52 -4.16 3.65
C LEU A 135 9.09 -3.66 3.83
N ALA A 136 8.09 -4.52 3.65
CA ALA A 136 6.69 -4.16 3.83
C ALA A 136 6.25 -4.08 5.32
N THR A 137 7.13 -4.39 6.27
CA THR A 137 6.80 -4.47 7.70
C THR A 137 7.64 -3.50 8.55
N VAL A 138 7.09 -3.10 9.70
CA VAL A 138 7.81 -2.25 10.67
C VAL A 138 8.98 -3.04 11.28
N PRO A 139 10.18 -2.44 11.43
CA PRO A 139 10.48 -1.02 11.24
C PRO A 139 10.93 -0.63 9.83
N TRP A 140 11.15 -1.59 8.93
CA TRP A 140 11.79 -1.35 7.64
C TRP A 140 10.92 -0.55 6.69
N SER A 141 9.60 -0.74 6.71
CA SER A 141 8.68 0.07 5.91
C SER A 141 8.73 1.56 6.23
N LEU A 142 9.21 1.93 7.41
CA LEU A 142 9.41 3.32 7.85
C LEU A 142 10.82 3.86 7.59
N ARG A 143 11.75 3.00 7.16
CA ARG A 143 13.18 3.33 7.00
C ARG A 143 13.66 3.18 5.57
N CYS A 144 13.10 2.23 4.84
CA CYS A 144 13.58 1.83 3.53
C CYS A 144 12.44 1.62 2.54
N PHE A 145 12.76 1.70 1.25
CA PHE A 145 11.90 1.27 0.17
C PHE A 145 12.74 0.65 -0.95
N LEU A 146 12.13 -0.18 -1.80
CA LEU A 146 12.81 -0.80 -2.92
C LEU A 146 12.97 0.19 -4.08
N LEU A 147 14.21 0.41 -4.51
CA LEU A 147 14.55 1.12 -5.75
C LEU A 147 14.53 0.18 -6.95
N ASP A 148 15.14 -0.99 -6.80
CA ASP A 148 15.35 -1.93 -7.89
C ASP A 148 15.56 -3.36 -7.37
N VAL A 149 15.21 -4.34 -8.20
CA VAL A 149 15.45 -5.77 -7.96
C VAL A 149 16.00 -6.42 -9.22
N THR A 150 17.10 -7.18 -9.09
CA THR A 150 17.79 -7.82 -10.22
C THR A 150 18.12 -9.28 -9.91
N GLY A 151 18.23 -10.11 -10.95
CA GLY A 151 18.56 -11.53 -10.82
C GLY A 151 17.40 -12.44 -10.42
N VAL A 152 16.16 -11.94 -10.46
CA VAL A 152 14.94 -12.73 -10.22
C VAL A 152 14.33 -13.13 -11.55
N ALA A 153 14.12 -14.43 -11.77
CA ALA A 153 13.47 -15.01 -12.94
C ALA A 153 11.93 -15.00 -12.81
N ALA A 154 11.38 -15.08 -11.60
CA ALA A 154 9.94 -14.98 -11.39
C ALA A 154 9.37 -13.65 -11.92
N ALA A 155 8.13 -13.68 -12.44
CA ALA A 155 7.52 -12.53 -13.11
C ALA A 155 7.37 -11.28 -12.22
N TRP A 156 7.25 -11.44 -10.90
CA TRP A 156 7.26 -10.32 -9.95
C TRP A 156 8.63 -9.63 -9.81
N GLY A 157 9.71 -10.24 -10.30
CA GLY A 157 11.05 -9.66 -10.36
C GLY A 157 11.28 -8.79 -11.60
N GLY A 158 10.45 -8.93 -12.63
CA GLY A 158 10.55 -8.19 -13.89
C GLY A 158 10.03 -6.75 -13.82
N PRO A 159 9.89 -6.07 -14.97
CA PRO A 159 9.26 -4.75 -15.04
C PRO A 159 7.84 -4.77 -14.46
N ALA A 160 7.50 -3.76 -13.66
CA ALA A 160 6.18 -3.65 -13.07
C ALA A 160 5.15 -3.18 -14.12
N GLU A 161 4.01 -3.86 -14.18
CA GLU A 161 2.84 -3.41 -14.94
C GLU A 161 2.39 -2.06 -14.40
N ARG A 162 2.25 -1.05 -15.26
CA ARG A 162 1.88 0.29 -14.84
C ARG A 162 0.36 0.45 -14.88
N VAL A 163 -0.21 0.83 -13.75
CA VAL A 163 -1.60 1.28 -13.65
C VAL A 163 -1.67 2.79 -13.49
N THR A 164 -2.76 3.38 -13.98
CA THR A 164 -2.99 4.82 -13.96
C THR A 164 -4.41 5.12 -13.51
N GLY A 165 -4.57 6.21 -12.76
CA GLY A 165 -5.88 6.67 -12.31
C GLY A 165 -5.73 7.71 -11.20
N PRO A 166 -6.84 8.18 -10.63
CA PRO A 166 -6.82 9.04 -9.46
C PRO A 166 -6.14 8.33 -8.27
N ALA A 167 -5.36 9.07 -7.49
CA ALA A 167 -4.55 8.50 -6.42
C ALA A 167 -5.35 7.66 -5.43
N LEU A 168 -6.52 8.14 -4.99
CA LEU A 168 -7.32 7.41 -4.01
C LEU A 168 -7.94 6.14 -4.59
N ASP A 169 -8.49 6.18 -5.81
CA ASP A 169 -9.07 5.00 -6.46
C ASP A 169 -8.00 3.93 -6.70
N VAL A 170 -6.83 4.32 -7.21
CA VAL A 170 -5.71 3.40 -7.43
C VAL A 170 -5.21 2.80 -6.12
N VAL A 171 -5.08 3.61 -5.06
CA VAL A 171 -4.57 3.13 -3.76
C VAL A 171 -5.55 2.18 -3.08
N VAL A 172 -6.86 2.47 -3.12
CA VAL A 172 -7.89 1.56 -2.61
C VAL A 172 -7.92 0.26 -3.42
N TRP A 173 -7.86 0.36 -4.76
CA TRP A 173 -7.81 -0.81 -5.65
C TRP A 173 -6.56 -1.67 -5.39
N LEU A 174 -5.38 -1.06 -5.28
CA LEU A 174 -4.13 -1.75 -4.99
C LEU A 174 -4.23 -2.50 -3.67
N GLU A 175 -4.71 -1.86 -2.60
CA GLU A 175 -4.83 -2.53 -1.31
C GLU A 175 -5.80 -3.71 -1.36
N TRP A 176 -6.94 -3.54 -2.05
CA TRP A 176 -7.92 -4.61 -2.22
C TRP A 176 -7.36 -5.80 -3.00
N ALA A 177 -6.83 -5.54 -4.20
CA ALA A 177 -6.27 -6.57 -5.07
C ALA A 177 -5.07 -7.28 -4.41
N ARG A 178 -4.23 -6.54 -3.68
CA ARG A 178 -3.12 -7.10 -2.91
C ARG A 178 -3.60 -8.07 -1.84
N GLN A 179 -4.60 -7.68 -1.05
CA GLN A 179 -5.19 -8.53 -0.02
C GLN A 179 -5.95 -9.74 -0.57
N ALA A 180 -6.44 -9.66 -1.80
CA ALA A 180 -7.02 -10.77 -2.55
C ALA A 180 -5.97 -11.70 -3.17
N GLY A 181 -4.67 -11.40 -3.06
CA GLY A 181 -3.59 -12.22 -3.60
C GLY A 181 -3.30 -12.00 -5.09
N ALA A 182 -3.94 -11.01 -5.74
CA ALA A 182 -3.82 -10.76 -7.18
C ALA A 182 -2.41 -10.36 -7.67
N PHE A 183 -1.48 -10.10 -6.74
CA PHE A 183 -0.12 -9.68 -7.01
C PHE A 183 0.96 -10.66 -6.50
N ALA A 184 0.58 -11.88 -6.08
CA ALA A 184 1.56 -12.86 -5.58
C ALA A 184 2.59 -13.26 -6.66
N GLY A 185 2.17 -13.34 -7.92
CA GLY A 185 3.00 -13.74 -9.06
C GLY A 185 3.45 -12.61 -9.99
N ARG A 186 3.12 -11.35 -9.72
CA ARG A 186 3.41 -10.22 -10.63
C ARG A 186 3.83 -8.95 -9.91
N ALA A 187 4.44 -8.03 -10.66
CA ALA A 187 4.79 -6.69 -10.20
C ALA A 187 3.81 -5.67 -10.77
N VAL A 188 3.32 -4.76 -9.93
CA VAL A 188 2.43 -3.67 -10.32
C VAL A 188 2.96 -2.36 -9.75
N SER A 189 2.94 -1.29 -10.55
CA SER A 189 3.34 0.05 -10.13
C SER A 189 2.30 1.09 -10.54
N ALA A 190 2.22 2.18 -9.78
CA ALA A 190 1.40 3.32 -10.14
C ALA A 190 2.13 4.62 -9.80
N ARG A 191 1.95 5.62 -10.67
CA ARG A 191 2.26 7.01 -10.37
C ARG A 191 0.97 7.81 -10.53
N CYS A 192 0.47 8.32 -9.42
CA CYS A 192 -0.83 8.96 -9.37
C CYS A 192 -0.67 10.45 -9.06
N PRO A 193 -1.38 11.35 -9.75
CA PRO A 193 -1.29 12.79 -9.46
C PRO A 193 -1.69 13.11 -8.02
N LEU A 194 -0.91 13.99 -7.38
CA LEU A 194 -1.17 14.65 -6.10
C LEU A 194 -1.17 16.17 -6.28
N ALA A 195 -1.73 16.91 -5.32
CA ALA A 195 -1.61 18.36 -5.34
C ALA A 195 -0.16 18.72 -5.00
N GLY A 196 0.63 19.09 -6.02
CA GLY A 196 2.06 19.43 -5.89
C GLY A 196 3.04 18.29 -6.18
N GLY A 197 2.61 17.17 -6.76
CA GLY A 197 3.51 16.07 -7.12
C GLY A 197 2.79 14.81 -7.57
N GLU A 198 3.41 13.66 -7.33
CA GLU A 198 2.82 12.35 -7.59
C GLU A 198 2.98 11.42 -6.39
N PHE A 199 2.11 10.42 -6.30
CA PHE A 199 2.26 9.29 -5.40
C PHE A 199 2.77 8.10 -6.21
N ASP A 200 3.98 7.65 -5.89
CA ASP A 200 4.65 6.51 -6.50
C ASP A 200 4.54 5.30 -5.58
N VAL A 201 3.88 4.25 -6.08
CA VAL A 201 3.65 3.00 -5.36
C VAL A 201 4.05 1.82 -6.23
N GLU A 202 4.65 0.81 -5.61
CA GLU A 202 5.03 -0.44 -6.25
C GLU A 202 4.76 -1.62 -5.33
N VAL A 203 4.11 -2.64 -5.90
CA VAL A 203 3.79 -3.92 -5.27
C VAL A 203 4.51 -5.02 -6.01
N ARG A 204 5.24 -5.87 -5.27
CA ARG A 204 5.92 -7.05 -5.80
C ARG A 204 5.68 -8.23 -4.89
N ALA A 205 5.35 -9.39 -5.46
CA ALA A 205 5.07 -10.61 -4.72
C ALA A 205 4.04 -10.42 -3.59
N GLY A 206 3.02 -9.58 -3.81
CA GLY A 206 2.00 -9.24 -2.81
C GLY A 206 2.43 -8.25 -1.71
N HIS A 207 3.65 -7.73 -1.76
CA HIS A 207 4.20 -6.79 -0.77
C HIS A 207 4.29 -5.38 -1.35
N VAL A 208 3.87 -4.37 -0.58
CA VAL A 208 4.11 -2.96 -0.93
C VAL A 208 5.55 -2.64 -0.62
N VAL A 209 6.36 -2.51 -1.67
CA VAL A 209 7.82 -2.35 -1.57
C VAL A 209 8.27 -0.90 -1.77
N ARG A 210 7.40 -0.07 -2.36
CA ARG A 210 7.56 1.38 -2.49
C ARG A 210 6.20 2.04 -2.37
N ALA A 211 6.11 3.13 -1.61
CA ALA A 211 4.89 3.94 -1.46
C ALA A 211 5.28 5.33 -0.94
N ARG A 212 5.43 6.31 -1.83
CA ARG A 212 6.03 7.60 -1.50
C ARG A 212 5.47 8.74 -2.33
N ALA A 213 5.50 9.96 -1.77
CA ALA A 213 5.32 11.15 -2.58
C ALA A 213 6.61 11.54 -3.27
N VAL A 214 6.49 11.98 -4.52
CA VAL A 214 7.55 12.55 -5.32
C VAL A 214 7.13 13.97 -5.75
N PRO A 215 8.03 14.95 -5.71
CA PRO A 215 7.71 16.30 -6.16
C PRO A 215 7.39 16.31 -7.66
N ALA A 216 6.57 17.29 -8.09
CA ALA A 216 6.38 17.56 -9.51
C ALA A 216 7.74 17.90 -10.14
N GLN A 217 8.04 17.30 -11.30
CA GLN A 217 9.22 17.62 -12.09
C GLN A 217 9.02 18.93 -12.85
#